data_AF-A0A521D256-F1
#
_entry.id   AF-A0A521D256-F1
#
_cell.length_a   1.000
_cell.length_b   1.000
_cell.length_c   1.000
_cell.angle_alpha   90.00
_cell.angle_beta   90.00
_cell.angle_gamma   90.00
#
_symmetry.space_group_name_H-M   'P 1'
#
loop_
_entity.id
_entity.type
_entity.pdbx_description
1 polymer ?
#
loop_
_entity_poly.entity_id
_entity_poly.type
_entity_poly.pdbx_seq_one_letter_code
_entity_poly.pdbx_strand_id
1 'polypeptide(L)' 'MTRRKFSREFKVEAVRLVTDRGVAVAQAARDFDIAESVLRR' A
#
# COMPACT_ATOMS: atom_id res chain seq x y z
N MET A 1 15.89 15.77 -0.57
CA MET A 1 14.85 14.89 -1.14
C MET A 1 13.85 14.56 -0.03
N THR A 2 12.63 15.06 -0.09
CA THR A 2 11.64 14.95 0.99
C THR A 2 10.92 13.60 0.88
N ARG A 3 10.96 12.77 1.92
CA ARG A 3 10.27 11.48 1.94
C ARG A 3 8.75 11.70 2.00
N ARG A 4 7.98 11.17 1.04
CA ARG A 4 6.50 11.14 1.10
C ARG A 4 6.07 10.52 2.43
N LYS A 5 5.22 11.22 3.19
CA LYS A 5 4.57 10.71 4.39
C LYS A 5 3.14 10.30 4.04
N PHE A 6 2.80 9.05 4.29
CA PHE A 6 1.44 8.53 4.16
C PHE A 6 0.75 8.55 5.53
N SER A 7 -0.55 8.82 5.56
CA SER A 7 -1.33 8.72 6.80
C SER A 7 -1.40 7.27 7.27
N ARG A 8 -1.79 7.08 8.54
CA ARG A 8 -2.02 5.74 9.08
C ARG A 8 -3.21 5.07 8.40
N GLU A 9 -4.30 5.79 8.13
CA GLU A 9 -5.47 5.20 7.45
C GLU A 9 -5.11 4.70 6.06
N PHE A 10 -4.31 5.46 5.31
CA PHE A 10 -3.85 5.05 3.99
C PHE A 10 -3.13 3.69 4.02
N LYS A 11 -2.25 3.48 5.00
CA LYS A 11 -1.52 2.22 5.13
C LYS A 11 -2.44 1.06 5.52
N VAL A 12 -3.42 1.31 6.38
CA VAL A 12 -4.36 0.28 6.82
C VAL A 12 -5.23 -0.19 5.66
N GLU A 13 -5.78 0.72 4.87
CA GLU A 13 -6.60 0.37 3.72
C GLU A 13 -5.80 -0.39 2.65
N ALA A 14 -4.55 0.01 2.42
CA ALA A 14 -3.71 -0.69 1.45
C ALA A 14 -3.33 -2.12 1.89
N VAL A 15 -3.13 -2.34 3.19
CA VAL A 15 -2.91 -3.70 3.74
C VAL A 15 -4.18 -4.53 3.68
N ARG A 16 -5.35 -3.96 4.00
CA ARG A 16 -6.65 -4.66 3.91
C ARG A 16 -6.96 -5.21 2.52
N LEU A 17 -6.59 -4.48 1.48
CA LEU A 17 -6.74 -4.97 0.10
C LEU A 17 -5.96 -6.27 -0.14
N VAL A 18 -4.77 -6.39 0.44
CA VAL A 18 -3.92 -7.58 0.31
C VAL A 18 -4.41 -8.71 1.20
N THR A 19 -4.77 -8.42 2.46
CA THR A 19 -5.15 -9.45 3.46
C THR A 19 -6.57 -9.95 3.30
N ASP A 20 -7.53 -9.05 3.07
CA ASP A 20 -8.96 -9.37 3.17
C ASP A 20 -9.53 -9.74 1.79
N ARG A 21 -9.00 -9.12 0.73
CA ARG A 21 -9.43 -9.39 -0.65
C ARG A 21 -8.46 -10.29 -1.42
N GLY A 22 -7.33 -10.67 -0.81
CA GLY A 22 -6.33 -11.53 -1.45
C GLY A 22 -5.66 -10.89 -2.67
N VAL A 23 -5.70 -9.57 -2.80
CA VAL A 23 -5.11 -8.86 -3.94
C VAL A 23 -3.58 -8.95 -3.85
N ALA A 24 -2.92 -9.23 -4.96
CA ALA A 24 -1.47 -9.27 -5.00
C ALA A 24 -0.87 -7.89 -4.62
N VAL A 25 0.22 -7.89 -3.86
CA VAL A 25 0.93 -6.66 -3.43
C VAL A 25 1.24 -5.73 -4.62
N ALA A 26 1.63 -6.30 -5.77
CA ALA A 26 1.90 -5.54 -6.98
C ALA A 26 0.65 -4.87 -7.57
N GLN A 27 -0.52 -5.48 -7.41
CA GLN A 27 -1.79 -4.87 -7.87
C GLN A 27 -2.21 -3.76 -6.92
N ALA A 28 -2.20 -4.01 -5.61
CA ALA A 28 -2.51 -2.98 -4.61
C ALA A 28 -1.57 -1.75 -4.75
N ALA A 29 -0.29 -1.97 -5.00
CA ALA A 29 0.66 -0.88 -5.25
C ALA A 29 0.29 -0.01 -6.46
N ARG A 30 -0.24 -0.62 -7.54
CA ARG A 30 -0.74 0.10 -8.72
C ARG A 30 -2.02 0.87 -8.42
N ASP A 31 -2.95 0.24 -7.70
CA ASP A 31 -4.23 0.86 -7.34
C ASP A 31 -4.04 2.12 -6.47
N PHE A 32 -2.98 2.14 -5.64
CA PHE A 32 -2.65 3.26 -4.76
C PHE A 32 -1.58 4.21 -5.30
N ASP A 33 -1.04 3.98 -6.50
CA ASP A 33 0.06 4.74 -7.09
C ASP A 33 1.28 4.90 -6.14
N ILE A 34 1.72 3.76 -5.59
CA ILE A 34 2.87 3.67 -4.67
C ILE A 34 3.82 2.55 -5.08
N ALA A 35 5.04 2.59 -4.54
CA ALA A 35 5.98 1.49 -4.68
C ALA A 35 5.57 0.30 -3.79
N GLU A 36 5.75 -0.94 -4.27
CA GLU A 36 5.47 -2.16 -3.50
C GLU A 36 6.21 -2.20 -2.14
N SER A 37 7.39 -1.58 -2.05
CA SER A 37 8.17 -1.51 -0.81
C SER A 37 7.44 -0.77 0.32
N VAL A 38 6.41 0.02 0.00
CA VAL A 38 5.54 0.69 0.96
C VAL A 38 4.56 -0.29 1.62
N LEU A 39 4.18 -1.36 0.93
CA LEU A 39 3.25 -2.39 1.43
C LEU A 39 3.96 -3.61 2.04
N ARG A 40 5.27 -3.76 1.80
CA ARG A 40 6.10 -4.84 2.36
C ARG A 40 6.76 -4.50 3.69
N ARG A 41 6.55 -3.30 4.22
CA ARG A 41 7.24 -2.77 5.41
C ARG A 41 6.26 -2.35 6.48
#